data_AF-A0A9P1NYF8-F1
#
_entry.id   AF-A0A9P1NYF8-F1
#
_cell.length_a   1.000
_cell.length_b   1.000
_cell.length_c   1.000
_cell.angle_alpha   90.00
_cell.angle_beta   90.00
_cell.angle_gamma   90.00
#
_symmetry.space_group_name_H-M   'P 1'
#
loop_
_entity.id
_entity.type
_entity.pdbx_description
1 polymer ?
#
loop_
_entity_poly.entity_id
_entity_poly.type
_entity_poly.pdbx_seq_one_letter_code
_entity_poly.pdbx_strand_id
1 'polypeptide(L)'
;MSYCINPQCQHPQNSPGQKTCKSCGASLRLKDRYRIVRILGESANSRTFLAVDEDKPSKPQCTIKQFMGSPENVDSGTGEIDCYKHII
;
A
#
# COMPACT_ATOMS: atom_id res chain seq x y z
N MET A 1 10.58 -2.45 -7.08
CA MET A 1 10.03 -1.08 -7.10
C MET A 1 9.13 -0.89 -5.89
N SER A 2 9.06 0.31 -5.34
CA SER A 2 8.12 0.68 -4.26
C SER A 2 7.19 1.79 -4.75
N TYR A 3 5.91 1.71 -4.42
CA TYR A 3 4.91 2.72 -4.76
C TYR A 3 4.48 3.48 -3.49
N CYS A 4 4.39 4.81 -3.57
CA CYS A 4 3.94 5.63 -2.46
C CYS A 4 2.41 5.58 -2.34
N ILE A 5 1.91 5.22 -1.16
CA ILE A 5 0.46 5.14 -0.89
C ILE A 5 -0.18 6.50 -0.63
N ASN A 6 0.62 7.55 -0.43
CA ASN A 6 0.10 8.90 -0.19
C ASN A 6 -0.64 9.40 -1.46
N PRO A 7 -1.96 9.67 -1.39
CA PRO A 7 -2.74 10.10 -2.53
C PRO A 7 -2.32 11.45 -3.10
N GLN A 8 -1.62 12.29 -2.31
CA GLN A 8 -1.14 13.61 -2.71
C GLN A 8 0.27 13.58 -3.33
N CYS A 9 0.87 12.38 -3.50
CA CYS A 9 2.22 12.26 -4.05
C CYS A 9 2.22 12.42 -5.57
N GLN A 10 2.91 13.45 -6.08
CA GLN A 10 3.03 13.69 -7.52
C GLN A 10 3.97 12.70 -8.23
N HIS A 11 4.98 12.17 -7.52
CA HIS A 11 5.90 11.16 -8.05
C HIS A 11 5.95 9.92 -7.15
N PRO A 12 4.96 9.01 -7.25
CA PRO A 12 4.80 7.90 -6.32
C PRO A 12 5.77 6.73 -6.57
N GLN A 13 6.50 6.70 -7.69
CA GLN A 13 7.42 5.62 -8.01
C GLN A 13 8.77 5.78 -7.31
N ASN A 14 9.23 4.73 -6.65
CA ASN A 14 10.48 4.73 -5.89
C ASN A 14 11.30 3.46 -6.18
N SER A 15 12.62 3.59 -6.07
CA SER A 15 13.55 2.46 -6.20
C SER A 15 13.26 1.37 -5.14
N PRO A 16 13.55 0.09 -5.42
CA PRO A 16 13.43 -0.97 -4.42
C PRO A 16 14.25 -0.65 -3.16
N GLY A 17 13.76 -1.06 -1.99
CA GLY A 17 14.49 -0.94 -0.72
C GLY A 17 14.43 0.43 -0.03
N GLN A 18 13.93 1.46 -0.69
CA GLN A 18 13.65 2.75 -0.04
C GLN A 18 12.53 2.58 1.00
N LYS A 19 12.75 3.08 2.22
CA LYS A 19 11.75 3.08 3.30
C LYS A 19 10.86 4.32 3.24
N THR A 20 11.36 5.40 2.65
CA THR A 20 10.69 6.71 2.60
C THR A 20 10.62 7.18 1.16
N CYS A 21 9.51 7.84 0.81
CA CYS A 21 9.28 8.35 -0.53
C CYS A 21 10.18 9.56 -0.79
N LYS A 22 10.94 9.52 -1.90
CA LYS A 22 11.82 10.63 -2.29
C LYS A 22 11.04 11.90 -2.67
N SER A 23 9.80 11.77 -3.11
CA SER A 23 8.99 12.90 -3.58
C SER A 23 8.22 13.63 -2.49
N CYS A 24 7.79 12.94 -1.44
CA CYS A 24 6.89 13.52 -0.44
C CYS A 24 7.24 13.18 1.01
N GLY A 25 8.30 12.41 1.27
CA GLY A 25 8.72 12.05 2.63
C GLY A 25 7.83 11.04 3.35
N ALA A 26 6.73 10.57 2.75
CA ALA A 26 5.86 9.57 3.36
C ALA A 26 6.55 8.19 3.46
N SER A 27 6.17 7.38 4.45
CA SER A 27 6.62 5.98 4.51
C SER A 27 6.15 5.21 3.28
N LEU A 28 7.05 4.40 2.71
CA LEU A 28 6.76 3.48 1.60
C LEU A 28 6.28 2.10 2.09
N ARG A 29 6.18 1.92 3.41
CA ARG A 29 5.67 0.69 4.03
C ARG A 29 4.45 1.00 4.88
N LEU A 30 3.36 0.29 4.60
CA LEU A 30 2.18 0.33 5.44
C LEU A 30 2.43 -0.54 6.69
N LYS A 31 2.21 0.02 7.88
CA LYS A 31 2.48 -0.63 9.18
C LYS A 31 3.91 -1.21 9.27
N ASP A 32 4.87 -0.56 8.62
CA ASP A 32 6.28 -0.98 8.48
C ASP A 32 6.52 -2.38 7.87
N ARG A 33 5.46 -3.02 7.36
CA ARG A 33 5.43 -4.43 6.93
C ARG A 33 5.15 -4.59 5.45
N TYR A 34 4.14 -3.88 4.92
CA TYR A 34 3.69 -4.10 3.56
C TYR A 34 4.29 -3.08 2.62
N ARG A 35 5.09 -3.55 1.66
CA ARG A 35 5.61 -2.70 0.58
C ARG A 35 4.66 -2.70 -0.59
N ILE A 36 4.14 -1.53 -0.93
CA ILE A 36 3.28 -1.38 -2.11
C ILE A 36 4.12 -1.46 -3.39
N VAL A 37 3.65 -2.23 -4.37
CA VAL A 37 4.32 -2.44 -5.66
C VAL A 37 3.70 -1.57 -6.75
N ARG A 38 2.36 -1.60 -6.88
CA ARG A 38 1.59 -0.84 -7.87
C ARG A 38 0.10 -0.78 -7.51
N ILE A 39 -0.64 0.11 -8.17
CA ILE A 39 -2.10 0.12 -8.15
C ILE A 39 -2.63 -1.03 -9.02
N LEU A 40 -3.68 -1.70 -8.53
CA LEU A 40 -4.46 -2.70 -9.26
C LEU A 40 -5.79 -2.13 -9.75
N GLY A 41 -6.40 -1.21 -9.01
CA GLY A 41 -7.64 -0.54 -9.41
C GLY A 41 -7.96 0.66 -8.54
N GLU A 42 -8.76 1.57 -9.07
CA GLU A 42 -9.24 2.77 -8.37
C GLU A 42 -10.73 2.95 -8.65
N SER A 43 -11.47 3.33 -7.62
CA SER A 43 -12.86 3.76 -7.69
C SER A 43 -13.02 5.06 -6.90
N ALA A 44 -14.17 5.73 -7.04
CA ALA A 44 -14.43 7.02 -6.40
C ALA A 44 -14.09 7.06 -4.90
N ASN A 45 -14.29 5.94 -4.20
CA ASN A 45 -14.12 5.85 -2.75
C ASN A 45 -13.03 4.86 -2.34
N SER A 46 -12.26 4.27 -3.26
CA SER A 46 -11.24 3.30 -2.88
C SER A 46 -10.11 3.12 -3.89
N ARG A 47 -8.95 2.68 -3.39
CA ARG A 47 -7.80 2.25 -4.18
C ARG A 47 -7.38 0.85 -3.76
N THR A 48 -7.17 0.00 -4.74
CA THR A 48 -6.69 -1.36 -4.56
C THR A 48 -5.25 -1.44 -5.04
N PHE A 49 -4.36 -1.97 -4.21
CA PHE A 49 -2.94 -2.07 -4.47
C PHE A 49 -2.45 -3.52 -4.44
N LEU A 50 -1.44 -3.81 -5.26
CA LEU A 50 -0.59 -4.99 -5.08
C LEU A 50 0.52 -4.62 -4.10
N ALA A 51 0.67 -5.41 -3.05
CA ALA A 51 1.69 -5.25 -2.04
C ALA A 51 2.44 -6.56 -1.80
N VAL A 52 3.57 -6.46 -1.10
CA VAL A 52 4.39 -7.58 -0.64
C VAL A 52 4.49 -7.51 0.87
N ASP A 53 4.19 -8.61 1.54
CA ASP A 53 4.40 -8.77 2.98
C ASP A 53 5.89 -9.04 3.25
N GLU A 54 6.64 -8.00 3.61
CA GLU A 54 8.09 -8.09 3.82
C GLU A 54 8.48 -8.77 5.15
N ASP A 55 7.51 -8.98 6.05
CA ASP A 55 7.73 -9.62 7.35
C ASP A 55 7.78 -11.16 7.22
N LYS A 56 7.17 -11.71 6.18
CA LYS A 56 7.21 -13.15 5.91
C LYS A 56 8.45 -13.54 5.09
N PRO A 57 9.13 -14.65 5.41
CA PRO A 57 10.30 -15.11 4.66
C PRO A 57 10.03 -15.36 3.17
N SER A 58 8.84 -15.88 2.83
CA SER A 58 8.42 -16.14 1.46
C SER A 58 8.01 -14.89 0.69
N LYS A 59 7.94 -13.72 1.35
CA LYS A 59 7.53 -12.44 0.78
C LYS A 59 6.29 -12.54 -0.12
N PRO A 60 5.18 -13.10 0.40
CA PRO A 60 4.00 -13.33 -0.40
C PRO A 60 3.40 -11.99 -0.85
N GLN A 61 2.79 -12.01 -2.04
CA GLN A 61 2.02 -10.90 -2.54
C GLN A 61 0.65 -10.84 -1.84
N CYS A 62 0.15 -9.63 -1.66
CA CYS A 62 -1.14 -9.36 -1.06
C CYS A 62 -1.85 -8.20 -1.76
N THR A 63 -3.16 -8.14 -1.60
CA THR A 63 -3.97 -7.04 -2.08
C THR A 63 -4.32 -6.14 -0.89
N ILE A 64 -4.13 -4.83 -1.04
CA ILE A 64 -4.48 -3.85 0.00
C ILE A 64 -5.52 -2.90 -0.57
N LYS A 65 -6.65 -2.76 0.11
CA LYS A 65 -7.72 -1.84 -0.26
C LYS A 65 -7.76 -0.66 0.72
N GLN A 66 -7.49 0.53 0.19
CA GLN A 66 -7.59 1.80 0.91
C GLN A 66 -8.93 2.44 0.58
N PHE A 67 -9.73 2.76 1.59
CA PHE A 67 -10.96 3.52 1.42
C PHE A 67 -10.70 5.02 1.61
N MET A 68 -11.30 5.85 0.77
CA MET A 68 -11.17 7.31 0.77
C MET A 68 -12.53 7.90 1.19
N GLY A 69 -12.80 7.98 2.50
CA GLY A 69 -14.06 8.46 3.06
C GLY A 69 -13.88 9.04 4.48
N SER A 70 -14.84 9.87 4.92
CA SER A 70 -14.78 10.57 6.22
C SER A 70 -14.94 9.61 7.41
N PRO A 71 -14.17 9.80 8.50
CA PRO A 71 -14.19 8.92 9.66
C PRO A 71 -15.34 9.31 10.58
N GLU A 72 -16.54 8.77 10.34
CA GLU A 72 -17.55 8.81 11.42
C GLU A 72 -17.37 7.65 12.41
N ASN A 73 -16.52 6.65 12.11
CA ASN A 73 -16.01 5.63 13.04
C ASN A 73 -14.89 4.80 12.39
N VAL A 74 -13.90 5.44 11.75
CA VAL A 74 -12.79 4.70 11.09
C VAL A 74 -11.47 5.30 11.55
N ASP A 75 -10.78 4.57 12.42
CA ASP A 75 -9.40 4.82 12.81
C ASP A 75 -8.56 5.11 11.57
N SER A 76 -7.79 6.19 11.63
CA SER A 76 -7.04 6.75 10.51
C SER A 76 -5.97 5.76 10.04
N GLY A 77 -6.32 4.86 9.12
CA GLY A 77 -5.36 3.91 8.52
C GLY A 77 -5.78 2.44 8.48
N THR A 78 -7.03 2.09 8.73
CA THR A 78 -7.52 0.71 8.51
C THR A 78 -7.77 0.43 7.03
N GLY A 79 -6.70 0.35 6.24
CA GLY A 79 -6.75 -0.36 4.98
C GLY A 79 -7.07 -1.84 5.25
N GLU A 80 -8.02 -2.41 4.51
CA GLU A 80 -8.27 -3.85 4.52
C GLU A 80 -7.11 -4.52 3.80
N ILE A 81 -6.38 -5.39 4.51
CA ILE A 81 -5.18 -6.07 4.00
C ILE A 81 -5.54 -7.54 3.79
N ASP A 82 -5.91 -7.88 2.57
CA ASP A 82 -6.16 -9.25 2.16
C ASP A 82 -4.91 -9.83 1.54
N CYS A 83 -4.12 -10.50 2.37
CA CYS A 83 -3.06 -11.38 1.91
C CYS A 83 -3.68 -12.63 1.29
N TYR A 84 -4.11 -12.54 0.02
CA TYR A 84 -4.53 -13.69 -0.77
C TYR A 84 -3.44 -14.78 -0.68
N LYS A 85 -3.74 -15.78 0.14
CA LYS A 85 -3.03 -17.06 0.17
C LYS A 85 -3.50 -17.82 -1.05
N HIS A 86 -2.56 -18.17 -1.93
CA HIS A 86 -2.72 -19.11 -3.04
C HIS A 86 -3.72 -18.71 -4.14
N ILE A 87 -3.22 -18.02 -5.17
CA ILE A 87 -3.68 -18.32 -6.53
C ILE A 87 -2.84 -19.53 -6.97
N ILE A 88 -3.42 -20.72 -6.81
CA ILE A 88 -3.08 -21.90 -7.63
C ILE A 88 -3.95 -21.87 -8.87
#